data_AF-A0A959LZE9-F1
#
_entry.id   AF-A0A959LZE9-F1
#
_cell.length_a   1.000
_cell.length_b   1.000
_cell.length_c   1.000
_cell.angle_alpha   90.00
_cell.angle_beta   90.00
_cell.angle_gamma   90.00
#
_symmetry.space_group_name_H-M   'P 1'
#
loop_
_entity.id
_entity.type
_entity.pdbx_description
1 polymer ?
#
loop_
_entity_poly.entity_id
_entity_poly.type
_entity_poly.pdbx_seq_one_letter_code
_entity_poly.pdbx_strand_id
1 'polypeptide(L)'
;EELNEITIGTGLEYWYNNQFAVRGGFFFEDPTKGGRQFFTLGLGLKYNVFGLDFSYLIPSSNQQNPLDNTLRFTLSFDFEALASDAEPAE
;
A
#
# COMPACT_ATOMS: atom_id res chain seq x y z
N GLU A 1 -19.28 -24.62 7.83
CA GLU A 1 -19.87 -23.28 8.00
C GLU A 1 -18.85 -22.28 8.55
N GLU A 2 -17.96 -22.67 9.48
CA GLU A 2 -16.95 -21.74 10.05
C GLU A 2 -15.71 -21.48 9.17
N LEU A 3 -15.33 -22.40 8.27
CA LEU A 3 -14.20 -22.21 7.36
C LEU A 3 -14.43 -21.13 6.29
N ASN A 4 -15.67 -20.67 6.15
CA ASN A 4 -16.09 -19.70 5.13
C ASN A 4 -15.76 -18.25 5.52
N GLU A 5 -15.13 -18.00 6.67
CA GLU A 5 -14.82 -16.64 7.14
C GLU A 5 -13.32 -16.31 7.08
N ILE A 6 -12.55 -17.17 6.41
CA ILE A 6 -11.11 -17.01 6.30
C ILE A 6 -10.81 -15.88 5.31
N THR A 7 -10.12 -14.87 5.82
CA THR A 7 -9.53 -13.79 5.02
C THR A 7 -8.02 -13.99 4.99
N ILE A 8 -7.43 -13.95 3.80
CA ILE A 8 -5.99 -14.12 3.59
C ILE A 8 -5.46 -12.87 2.91
N GLY A 9 -4.58 -12.15 3.60
CA GLY A 9 -3.80 -11.06 3.03
C GLY A 9 -2.34 -11.47 2.94
N THR A 10 -1.74 -11.35 1.76
CA THR A 10 -0.32 -11.61 1.53
C THR A 10 0.29 -10.45 0.75
N GLY A 11 1.52 -10.09 1.06
CA GLY A 11 2.21 -8.97 0.46
C GLY A 11 3.72 -9.15 0.44
N LEU A 12 4.35 -8.56 -0.56
CA LEU A 12 5.79 -8.50 -0.76
C LEU A 12 6.18 -7.05 -0.92
N GLU A 13 7.24 -6.65 -0.23
CA GLU A 13 7.83 -5.32 -0.32
C GLU A 13 9.31 -5.45 -0.65
N TYR A 14 9.78 -4.64 -1.58
CA TYR A 14 11.17 -4.56 -1.98
C TYR A 14 11.63 -3.10 -1.97
N TRP A 15 12.69 -2.83 -1.21
CA TRP A 15 13.33 -1.52 -1.15
C TRP A 15 14.61 -1.49 -1.97
N TYR A 16 14.71 -0.49 -2.84
CA TYR A 16 15.93 -0.15 -3.55
C TYR A 16 16.52 1.14 -2.97
N ASN A 17 17.74 1.01 -2.44
CA ASN A 17 18.54 2.11 -1.90
C ASN A 17 17.81 2.98 -0.86
N ASN A 18 16.89 2.38 -0.10
CA ASN A 18 16.03 3.03 0.90
C ASN A 18 15.26 4.27 0.39
N GLN A 19 15.16 4.43 -0.94
CA GLN A 19 14.56 5.58 -1.60
C GLN A 19 13.40 5.14 -2.49
N PHE A 20 13.50 3.98 -3.15
CA PHE A 20 12.43 3.47 -3.99
C PHE A 20 11.87 2.19 -3.40
N ALA A 21 10.56 2.09 -3.26
CA ALA A 21 9.88 0.87 -2.83
C ALA A 21 9.04 0.32 -3.99
N VAL A 22 9.02 -1.00 -4.13
CA VAL A 22 8.05 -1.71 -4.95
C VAL A 22 7.26 -2.62 -4.03
N ARG A 23 5.93 -2.55 -4.11
CA ARG A 23 5.00 -3.30 -3.28
C ARG A 23 4.07 -4.11 -4.15
N GLY A 24 3.90 -5.37 -3.81
CA GLY A 24 2.92 -6.26 -4.41
C GLY A 24 2.12 -6.90 -3.31
N GLY A 25 0.84 -7.13 -3.54
CA GLY A 25 -0.01 -7.81 -2.57
C GLY A 25 -1.17 -8.49 -3.24
N PHE A 26 -1.69 -9.49 -2.55
CA PHE A 26 -2.88 -10.21 -2.91
C PHE A 26 -3.75 -10.36 -1.68
N PHE A 27 -5.02 -10.03 -1.85
CA PHE A 27 -6.02 -10.15 -0.81
C PHE A 27 -7.11 -11.09 -1.30
N PHE A 28 -7.45 -12.05 -0.47
CA PHE A 28 -8.50 -13.02 -0.70
C PHE A 28 -9.48 -13.04 0.47
N GLU A 29 -10.75 -12.93 0.16
CA GLU A 29 -11.85 -13.13 1.08
C GLU A 29 -12.83 -14.14 0.46
N ASP A 30 -13.42 -14.96 1.32
CA ASP A 30 -14.36 -16.01 0.90
C ASP A 30 -15.60 -15.41 0.18
N PRO A 31 -16.02 -15.98 -0.96
CA PRO A 31 -17.19 -15.53 -1.74
C PRO A 31 -18.50 -15.47 -0.95
N THR A 32 -18.66 -16.31 0.08
CA THR A 32 -19.91 -16.40 0.85
C THR A 32 -20.05 -15.33 1.92
N LYS A 33 -18.97 -14.61 2.26
CA LYS A 33 -18.96 -13.57 3.31
C LYS A 33 -18.80 -12.15 2.78
N GLY A 34 -18.09 -11.98 1.67
CA GLY A 34 -17.84 -10.66 1.08
C GLY A 34 -17.18 -10.72 -0.30
N GLY A 35 -16.49 -11.82 -0.60
CA GLY A 35 -15.97 -12.15 -1.93
C GLY A 35 -14.98 -11.16 -2.52
N ARG A 36 -14.39 -10.28 -1.70
CA ARG A 36 -13.42 -9.29 -2.15
C ARG A 36 -12.09 -9.98 -2.43
N GLN A 37 -11.70 -9.98 -3.69
CA GLN A 37 -10.41 -10.51 -4.12
C GLN A 37 -9.73 -9.49 -5.01
N PHE A 38 -8.53 -9.06 -4.64
CA PHE A 38 -7.81 -8.04 -5.40
C PHE A 38 -6.31 -8.18 -5.27
N PHE A 39 -5.61 -7.79 -6.32
CA PHE A 39 -4.18 -7.57 -6.32
C PHE A 39 -3.89 -6.09 -6.07
N THR A 40 -2.86 -5.82 -5.29
CA THR A 40 -2.34 -4.46 -5.07
C THR A 40 -0.94 -4.38 -5.65
N LEU A 41 -0.70 -3.36 -6.47
CA LEU A 41 0.63 -3.01 -6.93
C LEU A 41 0.93 -1.60 -6.49
N GLY A 42 2.12 -1.35 -5.96
CA GLY A 42 2.49 -0.02 -5.47
C GLY A 42 3.95 0.30 -5.68
N LEU A 43 4.22 1.60 -5.75
CA LEU A 43 5.53 2.21 -5.87
C LEU A 43 5.67 3.29 -4.80
N GLY A 44 6.77 3.29 -4.08
CA GLY A 44 7.12 4.30 -3.09
C GLY A 44 8.37 5.07 -3.49
N LEU A 45 8.43 6.34 -3.15
CA LEU A 45 9.60 7.21 -3.25
C LEU A 45 9.78 7.91 -1.91
N LYS A 46 10.94 7.77 -1.27
CA LYS A 46 11.33 8.50 -0.07
C LYS A 46 12.47 9.46 -0.42
N TYR A 47 12.30 10.74 -0.07
CA TYR A 47 13.29 11.78 -0.28
C TYR A 47 13.41 12.68 0.96
N ASN A 48 14.50 12.53 1.71
CA ASN A 48 14.82 13.22 2.97
C ASN A 48 13.64 13.37 3.94
N VAL A 49 12.81 14.40 3.74
CA VAL A 49 11.70 14.84 4.58
C VAL A 49 10.30 14.52 4.01
N PHE A 50 10.20 14.08 2.75
CA PHE A 50 8.92 13.72 2.13
C PHE A 50 8.93 12.30 1.56
N GLY A 51 7.82 11.60 1.70
CA GLY A 51 7.57 10.29 1.12
C GLY A 51 6.32 10.30 0.24
N LEU A 52 6.42 9.73 -0.96
CA LEU A 52 5.33 9.58 -1.92
C LEU A 52 5.07 8.09 -2.12
N ASP A 53 3.82 7.66 -1.94
CA ASP A 53 3.41 6.29 -2.23
C ASP A 53 2.23 6.28 -3.20
N PHE A 54 2.39 5.49 -4.25
CA PHE A 54 1.37 5.22 -5.26
C PHE A 54 0.96 3.76 -5.14
N SER A 55 -0.34 3.48 -5.11
CA SER A 55 -0.83 2.10 -5.18
C SER A 55 -2.05 1.98 -6.08
N TYR A 56 -2.06 0.96 -6.92
CA TYR A 56 -3.16 0.58 -7.77
C TYR A 56 -3.78 -0.73 -7.30
N LEU A 57 -5.11 -0.76 -7.21
CA LEU A 57 -5.87 -1.93 -6.82
C LEU A 57 -6.53 -2.53 -8.06
N ILE A 58 -6.15 -3.76 -8.38
CA ILE A 58 -6.67 -4.56 -9.49
C ILE A 58 -7.66 -5.57 -8.90
N PRO A 59 -8.97 -5.39 -9.10
CA PRO A 59 -9.94 -6.37 -8.64
C PRO A 59 -9.82 -7.66 -9.46
N SER A 60 -9.90 -8.79 -8.76
CA SER A 60 -9.96 -10.13 -9.35
C SER A 60 -11.34 -10.77 -9.23
N SER A 61 -12.22 -10.23 -8.38
CA SER A 61 -13.61 -10.68 -8.20
C SER A 61 -14.59 -9.92 -9.09
N ASN A 62 -15.59 -10.61 -9.64
CA ASN A 62 -16.72 -10.00 -10.38
C ASN A 62 -17.71 -9.24 -9.48
N GLN A 63 -17.45 -9.19 -8.18
CA GLN A 63 -18.27 -8.50 -7.21
C GLN A 63 -17.81 -7.03 -7.12
N GLN A 64 -18.69 -6.11 -7.50
CA GLN A 64 -18.38 -4.68 -7.55
C GLN A 64 -17.94 -4.17 -6.18
N ASN A 65 -16.68 -3.74 -6.09
CA ASN A 65 -16.12 -3.13 -4.90
C ASN A 65 -15.89 -1.63 -5.18
N PRO A 66 -16.31 -0.72 -4.29
CA PRO A 66 -16.17 0.72 -4.50
C PRO A 66 -14.71 1.21 -4.65
N LEU A 67 -13.72 0.36 -4.35
CA LEU A 67 -12.30 0.63 -4.53
C LEU A 67 -11.70 0.03 -5.81
N ASP A 68 -12.54 -0.53 -6.69
CA ASP A 68 -12.12 -1.11 -7.96
C ASP A 68 -11.44 -0.07 -8.85
N ASN A 69 -10.27 -0.42 -9.39
CA ASN A 69 -9.45 0.42 -10.27
C ASN A 69 -9.11 1.79 -9.66
N THR A 70 -9.01 1.88 -8.33
CA THR A 70 -8.58 3.10 -7.68
C THR A 70 -7.06 3.26 -7.69
N LEU A 71 -6.61 4.45 -8.07
CA LEU A 71 -5.25 4.92 -7.84
C LEU A 71 -5.24 5.66 -6.51
N ARG A 72 -4.48 5.15 -5.55
CA ARG A 72 -4.28 5.79 -4.26
C ARG A 72 -2.92 6.48 -4.27
N PHE A 73 -2.93 7.73 -3.85
CA PHE A 73 -1.75 8.56 -3.67
C PHE A 73 -1.63 8.94 -2.20
N THR A 74 -0.45 8.75 -1.62
CA THR A 74 -0.14 9.13 -0.25
C THR A 74 1.09 10.01 -0.25
N LEU A 75 0.99 11.15 0.42
CA LEU A 75 2.11 12.05 0.70
C LEU A 75 2.34 12.03 2.21
N SER A 76 3.54 11.68 2.62
CA SER A 76 3.99 11.64 4.01
C SER A 76 5.10 12.66 4.24
N PHE A 77 5.13 13.22 5.45
CA PHE A 77 6.16 14.16 5.89
C PHE A 77 6.82 13.63 7.16
N ASP A 78 8.14 13.61 7.16
CA ASP A 78 8.95 13.27 8.32
C ASP A 78 9.36 14.56 9.03
N PHE A 79 8.63 14.90 10.10
CA PHE A 79 8.85 16.14 10.85
C PHE A 79 10.14 16.12 11.69
N GLU A 80 10.67 14.94 12.02
CA GLU A 80 11.92 14.82 12.76
C GLU A 80 13.11 15.14 11.85
N ALA A 81 13.12 14.58 10.63
CA ALA A 81 14.11 14.93 9.60
C ALA A 81 14.01 16.42 9.19
N LEU A 82 12.80 17.00 9.18
CA LEU A 82 12.59 18.41 8.89
C LEU A 82 13.20 19.33 9.97
N ALA A 83 13.07 18.94 11.24
CA ALA A 83 13.61 19.72 12.36
C ALA A 83 15.15 19.67 12.41
N SER A 84 15.76 18.51 12.09
CA SER A 84 17.22 18.37 12.07
C SER A 84 17.91 19.18 10.96
N ASP A 85 17.26 19.37 9.81
CA ASP A 85 17.78 20.22 8.73
C ASP A 85 17.63 21.72 9.03
N ALA A 86 16.76 22.09 9.98
CA ALA A 86 16.46 23.48 10.33
C ALA A 86 17.36 24.06 11.43
N GLU A 87 18.13 23.23 12.16
CA GLU A 87 19.18 23.69 13.05
C GLU A 87 20.53 23.72 12.31
N PRO A 88 21.03 24.91 11.89
CA PRO A 88 22.43 25.00 11.53
C PRO A 88 23.23 24.79 12.81
N ALA A 89 24.07 23.75 12.84
CA ALA A 89 25.02 23.55 13.91
C ALA A 89 25.86 24.84 14.09
N GLU A 90 25.75 25.47 15.27
CA GLU A 90 26.71 26.48 15.72
C GLU A 90 28.12 25.88 15.90
#